data_AF-A0A173XL98-F1
#
_entry.id   AF-A0A173XL98-F1
#
_cell.length_a   1.000
_cell.length_b   1.000
_cell.length_c   1.000
_cell.angle_alpha   90.00
_cell.angle_beta   90.00
_cell.angle_gamma   90.00
#
_symmetry.space_group_name_H-M   'P 1'
#
loop_
_entity.id
_entity.type
_entity.pdbx_description
1 polymer ?
#
loop_
_entity_poly.entity_id
_entity_poly.type
_entity_poly.pdbx_seq_one_letter_code
_entity_poly.pdbx_strand_id
1 'polypeptide(L)'
;MEKQGCWNGMGRRGCMEAVADLLHVELREVFAVEGVAASLFFLAEDGLYAMAVQADLLGTLSAEELEAARAAAVLDKGRLADLLSGAARIRMEPFVPVEPDFYYYMADDNTVRGCNWHGTFADFAHAAAGNCFRTEAEVLRYLPQLMEQLKARYRAERGLAAPEEAGPADELSLFDELPRD
;
A
#
# COMPACT_ATOMS: atom_id res chain seq x y z
N MET A 1 11.81 36.87 3.18
CA MET A 1 12.73 35.78 2.79
C MET A 1 11.86 34.56 2.53
N GLU A 2 11.16 34.56 1.40
CA GLU A 2 10.27 33.47 1.00
C GLU A 2 11.07 32.48 0.15
N LYS A 3 11.30 31.28 0.69
CA LYS A 3 11.90 30.20 -0.10
C LYS A 3 10.80 29.63 -0.99
N GLN A 4 10.80 30.09 -2.23
CA GLN A 4 10.17 29.40 -3.35
C GLN A 4 10.75 27.98 -3.41
N GLY A 5 9.95 27.01 -2.99
CA GLY A 5 10.23 25.60 -3.22
C GLY A 5 10.18 25.35 -4.73
N CYS A 6 11.32 24.95 -5.29
CA CYS A 6 11.50 24.61 -6.69
C CYS A 6 10.59 23.43 -7.08
N TRP A 7 9.46 23.71 -7.73
CA TRP A 7 8.68 22.74 -8.51
C TRP A 7 9.26 22.61 -9.92
N ASN A 8 10.54 22.27 -10.04
CA ASN A 8 11.18 22.11 -11.35
C ASN A 8 11.29 20.61 -11.67
N GLY A 9 10.25 20.06 -12.32
CA GLY A 9 10.33 18.69 -12.85
C GLY A 9 9.03 17.99 -13.28
N MET A 10 7.84 18.56 -13.08
CA MET A 10 6.59 17.94 -13.55
C MET A 10 6.28 18.36 -14.98
N GLY A 11 6.86 17.64 -15.95
CA GLY A 11 6.34 17.67 -17.32
C GLY A 11 4.89 17.21 -17.28
N ARG A 12 3.93 18.12 -17.52
CA ARG A 12 2.47 17.91 -17.63
C ARG A 12 1.98 16.56 -17.06
N ARG A 13 2.13 16.32 -15.75
CA ARG A 13 1.39 15.21 -15.11
C ARG A 13 -0.04 15.66 -14.91
N GLY A 14 -0.99 14.84 -15.31
CA GLY A 14 -2.40 15.07 -15.03
C GLY A 14 -2.63 15.07 -13.52
N CYS A 15 -3.52 15.92 -13.00
CA CYS A 15 -3.83 15.92 -11.56
C CYS A 15 -4.26 14.53 -11.07
N MET A 16 -4.95 13.76 -11.92
CA MET A 16 -5.39 12.41 -11.60
C MET A 16 -4.26 11.37 -11.59
N GLU A 17 -3.17 11.58 -12.33
CA GLU A 17 -1.98 10.71 -12.22
C GLU A 17 -1.31 10.88 -10.86
N ALA A 18 -1.23 12.11 -10.35
CA ALA A 18 -0.73 12.35 -9.00
C ALA A 18 -1.64 11.76 -7.91
N VAL A 19 -2.97 11.77 -8.14
CA VAL A 19 -3.94 11.12 -7.26
C VAL A 19 -3.81 9.59 -7.32
N ALA A 20 -3.61 9.03 -8.50
CA ALA A 20 -3.38 7.60 -8.71
C ALA A 20 -2.10 7.14 -7.99
N ASP A 21 -1.01 7.89 -8.13
CA ASP A 21 0.24 7.68 -7.38
C ASP A 21 0.03 7.74 -5.85
N LEU A 22 -0.75 8.72 -5.38
CA LEU A 22 -1.05 8.89 -3.95
C LEU A 22 -1.89 7.74 -3.38
N LEU A 23 -2.84 7.24 -4.18
CA LEU A 23 -3.71 6.13 -3.82
C LEU A 23 -3.08 4.77 -4.14
N HIS A 24 -1.91 4.76 -4.80
CA HIS A 24 -1.16 3.58 -5.22
C HIS A 24 -1.99 2.61 -6.07
N VAL A 25 -2.70 3.17 -7.04
CA VAL A 25 -3.47 2.44 -8.04
C VAL A 25 -3.13 2.98 -9.42
N GLU A 26 -3.20 2.14 -10.44
CA GLU A 26 -3.02 2.62 -11.81
C GLU A 26 -4.30 3.27 -12.35
N LEU A 27 -4.15 4.18 -13.33
CA LEU A 27 -5.32 4.67 -14.06
C LEU A 27 -6.02 3.50 -14.75
N ARG A 28 -7.34 3.48 -14.63
CA ARG A 28 -8.26 2.42 -15.06
C ARG A 28 -8.10 1.10 -14.32
N GLU A 29 -7.22 0.98 -13.33
CA GLU A 29 -7.22 -0.17 -12.45
C GLU A 29 -8.51 -0.23 -11.64
N VAL A 30 -9.11 -1.42 -11.52
CA VAL A 30 -10.32 -1.64 -10.73
C VAL A 30 -9.93 -2.13 -9.34
N PHE A 31 -10.45 -1.46 -8.33
CA PHE A 31 -10.19 -1.78 -6.93
C PHE A 31 -11.49 -1.71 -6.10
N ALA A 32 -11.48 -2.36 -4.94
CA ALA A 32 -12.57 -2.29 -3.97
C ALA A 32 -12.24 -1.28 -2.86
N VAL A 33 -13.25 -0.76 -2.18
CA VAL A 33 -13.09 0.11 -1.00
C VAL A 33 -13.61 -0.64 0.23
N GLU A 34 -12.87 -0.58 1.34
CA GLU A 34 -13.25 -1.21 2.60
C GLU A 34 -14.63 -0.73 3.06
N GLY A 35 -15.51 -1.68 3.42
CA GLY A 35 -16.87 -1.37 3.87
C GLY A 35 -17.88 -1.07 2.75
N VAL A 36 -17.47 -1.11 1.47
CA VAL A 36 -18.37 -0.90 0.32
C VAL A 36 -18.43 -2.16 -0.56
N ALA A 37 -19.17 -3.17 -0.10
CA ALA A 37 -19.25 -4.46 -0.78
C ALA A 37 -20.04 -4.44 -2.11
N ALA A 38 -20.89 -3.43 -2.33
CA ALA A 38 -21.78 -3.36 -3.48
C ALA A 38 -21.19 -2.59 -4.67
N SER A 39 -19.93 -2.13 -4.58
CA SER A 39 -19.33 -1.32 -5.65
C SER A 39 -17.85 -1.57 -5.81
N LEU A 40 -17.42 -1.56 -7.06
CA LEU A 40 -16.02 -1.51 -7.47
C LEU A 40 -15.71 -0.11 -8.00
N PHE A 41 -14.45 0.29 -7.92
CA PHE A 41 -14.04 1.64 -8.27
C PHE A 41 -12.85 1.62 -9.22
N PHE A 42 -12.72 2.66 -10.05
CA PHE A 42 -11.52 2.89 -10.85
C PHE A 42 -11.25 4.39 -11.02
N LEU A 43 -9.98 4.77 -11.18
CA LEU A 43 -9.61 6.14 -11.51
C LEU A 43 -9.51 6.32 -13.02
N ALA A 44 -10.06 7.43 -13.51
CA ALA A 44 -9.89 7.92 -14.88
C ALA A 44 -9.26 9.31 -14.85
N GLU A 45 -8.94 9.85 -16.04
CA GLU A 45 -8.29 11.17 -16.18
C GLU A 45 -9.12 12.33 -15.59
N ASP A 46 -10.43 12.14 -15.45
CA ASP A 46 -11.40 13.12 -14.99
C ASP A 46 -11.95 12.86 -13.57
N GLY A 47 -11.66 11.70 -12.96
CA GLY A 47 -12.03 11.42 -11.57
C GLY A 47 -12.18 9.94 -11.20
N LEU A 48 -12.80 9.70 -10.05
CA LEU A 48 -13.10 8.35 -9.54
C LEU A 48 -14.49 7.91 -10.01
N TYR A 49 -14.57 6.72 -10.58
CA TYR A 49 -15.81 6.11 -11.03
C TYR A 49 -16.19 4.92 -10.17
N ALA A 50 -17.47 4.79 -9.86
CA ALA A 50 -18.06 3.66 -9.15
C ALA A 50 -18.87 2.79 -10.11
N MET A 51 -18.57 1.50 -10.13
CA MET A 51 -19.31 0.47 -10.85
C MET A 51 -20.23 -0.25 -9.87
N ALA A 52 -21.48 -0.46 -10.27
CA ALA A 52 -22.48 -1.20 -9.48
C ALA A 52 -22.23 -2.71 -9.57
N VAL A 53 -21.06 -3.15 -9.12
CA VAL A 53 -20.61 -4.54 -9.14
C VAL A 53 -20.16 -4.90 -7.74
N GLN A 54 -20.52 -6.11 -7.29
CA GLN A 54 -20.09 -6.58 -5.98
C GLN A 54 -18.57 -6.72 -5.92
N ALA A 55 -17.97 -6.25 -4.83
CA ALA A 55 -16.52 -6.26 -4.65
C ALA A 55 -15.94 -7.68 -4.71
N ASP A 56 -16.68 -8.68 -4.21
CA ASP A 56 -16.25 -10.09 -4.19
C ASP A 56 -16.27 -10.76 -5.58
N LEU A 57 -16.78 -10.07 -6.61
CA LEU A 57 -16.72 -10.54 -8.00
C LEU A 57 -15.44 -10.07 -8.72
N LEU A 58 -14.61 -9.23 -8.07
CA LEU A 58 -13.33 -8.81 -8.62
C LEU A 58 -12.46 -10.04 -8.91
N GLY A 59 -12.05 -10.21 -10.17
CA GLY A 59 -11.30 -11.39 -10.63
C GLY A 59 -12.14 -12.55 -11.19
N THR A 60 -13.47 -12.54 -11.02
CA THR A 60 -14.39 -13.52 -11.64
C THR A 60 -15.11 -12.99 -12.88
N LEU A 61 -15.15 -11.66 -13.04
CA LEU A 61 -15.78 -11.00 -14.17
C LEU A 61 -15.01 -11.27 -15.46
N SER A 62 -15.73 -11.59 -16.53
CA SER A 62 -15.16 -11.59 -17.88
C SER A 62 -14.80 -10.17 -18.32
N ALA A 63 -13.90 -10.07 -19.30
CA ALA A 63 -13.51 -8.78 -19.86
C ALA A 63 -14.71 -7.99 -20.43
N GLU A 64 -15.69 -8.68 -21.02
CA GLU A 64 -16.91 -8.05 -21.56
C GLU A 64 -17.80 -7.47 -20.46
N GLU A 65 -17.99 -8.21 -19.36
CA GLU A 65 -18.77 -7.75 -18.21
C GLU A 65 -18.08 -6.57 -17.52
N LEU A 66 -16.75 -6.59 -17.43
CA LEU A 66 -15.98 -5.50 -16.85
C LEU A 66 -16.10 -4.23 -17.68
N GLU A 67 -15.96 -4.31 -19.01
CA GLU A 67 -16.12 -3.15 -19.88
C GLU A 67 -17.56 -2.62 -19.90
N ALA A 68 -18.57 -3.50 -19.87
CA ALA A 68 -19.96 -3.09 -19.73
C ALA A 68 -20.21 -2.36 -18.40
N ALA A 69 -19.62 -2.86 -17.30
CA ALA A 69 -19.70 -2.22 -15.99
C ALA A 69 -19.00 -0.85 -15.96
N ARG A 70 -17.86 -0.70 -16.65
CA ARG A 70 -17.18 0.60 -16.82
C ARG A 70 -18.02 1.59 -17.61
N ALA A 71 -18.68 1.14 -18.67
CA ALA A 71 -19.55 1.99 -19.47
C ALA A 71 -20.77 2.51 -18.67
N ALA A 72 -21.24 1.72 -17.70
CA ALA A 72 -22.33 2.09 -16.79
C ALA A 72 -21.86 2.80 -15.50
N ALA A 73 -20.56 3.04 -15.35
CA ALA A 73 -19.99 3.58 -14.12
C ALA A 73 -20.37 5.04 -13.90
N VAL A 74 -20.54 5.41 -12.63
CA VAL A 74 -20.96 6.76 -12.22
C VAL A 74 -19.80 7.46 -11.52
N LEU A 75 -19.55 8.72 -11.86
CA LEU A 75 -18.54 9.54 -11.22
C LEU A 75 -18.88 9.78 -9.73
N ASP A 76 -18.01 9.34 -8.82
CA ASP A 76 -18.20 9.46 -7.37
C ASP A 76 -17.17 10.43 -6.75
N LYS A 77 -17.56 11.70 -6.73
CA LYS A 77 -16.75 12.77 -6.13
C LYS A 77 -16.66 12.69 -4.61
N GLY A 78 -17.70 12.17 -3.96
CA GLY A 78 -17.74 12.06 -2.51
C GLY A 78 -16.72 11.05 -2.02
N ARG A 79 -16.72 9.86 -2.64
CA ARG A 79 -15.77 8.81 -2.29
C ARG A 79 -14.33 9.18 -2.61
N LEU A 80 -14.10 9.94 -3.68
CA LEU A 80 -12.77 10.47 -3.96
C LEU A 80 -12.27 11.36 -2.82
N ALA A 81 -13.11 12.23 -2.27
CA ALA A 81 -12.74 13.06 -1.11
C ALA A 81 -12.50 12.21 0.15
N ASP A 82 -13.28 11.16 0.38
CA ASP A 82 -13.08 10.23 1.50
C ASP A 82 -11.74 9.48 1.39
N LEU A 83 -11.36 9.05 0.18
CA LEU A 83 -10.07 8.39 -0.07
C LEU A 83 -8.90 9.36 0.15
N LEU A 84 -9.02 10.58 -0.38
CA LEU A 84 -7.97 11.61 -0.24
C LEU A 84 -7.81 12.12 1.20
N SER A 85 -8.89 12.13 1.98
CA SER A 85 -8.85 12.48 3.41
C SER A 85 -8.48 11.31 4.32
N GLY A 86 -8.41 10.09 3.78
CA GLY A 86 -8.14 8.86 4.53
C GLY A 86 -9.32 8.32 5.34
N ALA A 87 -10.52 8.88 5.16
CA ALA A 87 -11.77 8.40 5.76
C ALA A 87 -12.24 7.08 5.14
N ALA A 88 -11.88 6.82 3.88
CA ALA A 88 -12.05 5.54 3.21
C ALA A 88 -10.68 4.94 2.86
N ARG A 89 -10.63 3.60 2.78
CA ARG A 89 -9.42 2.86 2.43
C ARG A 89 -9.70 1.90 1.30
N ILE A 90 -8.74 1.76 0.39
CA ILE A 90 -8.81 0.78 -0.69
C ILE A 90 -8.60 -0.61 -0.08
N ARG A 91 -9.55 -1.52 -0.33
CA ARG A 91 -9.41 -2.94 -0.01
C ARG A 91 -8.45 -3.52 -1.04
N MET A 92 -7.16 -3.52 -0.70
CA MET A 92 -6.15 -4.24 -1.45
C MET A 92 -6.30 -5.72 -1.13
N GLU A 93 -6.84 -6.50 -2.06
CA GLU A 93 -6.77 -7.94 -1.91
C GLU A 93 -5.30 -8.40 -2.04
N PRO A 94 -4.89 -9.44 -1.30
CA PRO A 94 -3.54 -9.97 -1.42
C PRO A 94 -3.28 -10.30 -2.88
N PHE A 95 -2.24 -9.69 -3.47
CA PHE A 95 -1.83 -10.03 -4.82
C PHE A 95 -1.43 -11.51 -4.85
N VAL A 96 -2.14 -12.30 -5.66
CA VAL A 96 -1.81 -13.70 -5.95
C VAL A 96 -1.34 -13.74 -7.40
N PRO A 97 -0.03 -13.88 -7.66
CA PRO A 97 0.48 -13.96 -9.02
C PRO A 97 0.00 -15.24 -9.71
N VAL A 98 -0.21 -15.16 -11.03
CA VAL A 98 -0.51 -16.30 -11.89
C VAL A 98 0.65 -16.48 -12.87
N GLU A 99 1.03 -17.71 -13.25
CA GLU A 99 2.14 -17.88 -14.20
C GLU A 99 1.81 -17.18 -15.55
N PRO A 100 2.69 -16.32 -16.11
CA PRO A 100 4.09 -16.04 -15.76
C PRO A 100 4.33 -14.66 -15.11
N ASP A 101 3.49 -14.24 -14.18
CA ASP A 101 3.58 -12.94 -13.50
C ASP A 101 4.90 -12.77 -12.75
N PHE A 102 5.46 -11.56 -12.79
CA PHE A 102 6.60 -11.18 -11.97
C PHE A 102 6.11 -10.55 -10.67
N TYR A 103 6.63 -11.01 -9.54
CA TYR A 103 6.28 -10.48 -8.23
C TYR A 103 7.52 -10.10 -7.43
N TYR A 104 7.34 -9.14 -6.54
CA TYR A 104 8.34 -8.67 -5.59
C TYR A 104 8.04 -9.19 -4.20
N TYR A 105 9.08 -9.44 -3.43
CA TYR A 105 9.00 -9.91 -2.06
C TYR A 105 10.16 -9.36 -1.24
N MET A 106 9.98 -9.32 0.09
CA MET A 106 11.06 -9.01 1.02
C MET A 106 11.81 -10.30 1.35
N ALA A 107 13.12 -10.31 1.10
CA ALA A 107 14.02 -11.36 1.56
C ALA A 107 14.36 -11.19 3.05
N ASP A 108 14.90 -12.24 3.65
CA ASP A 108 15.30 -12.32 5.05
C ASP A 108 16.41 -11.33 5.45
N ASP A 109 17.20 -10.88 4.47
CA ASP A 109 18.20 -9.81 4.59
C ASP A 109 17.61 -8.38 4.51
N ASN A 110 16.27 -8.25 4.53
CA ASN A 110 15.51 -7.01 4.30
C ASN A 110 15.73 -6.39 2.92
N THR A 111 16.26 -7.14 1.95
CA THR A 111 16.34 -6.68 0.56
C THR A 111 15.03 -6.94 -0.18
N VAL A 112 14.67 -6.04 -1.09
CA VAL A 112 13.57 -6.27 -2.04
C VAL A 112 14.11 -7.13 -3.17
N ARG A 113 13.44 -8.23 -3.47
CA ARG A 113 13.79 -9.12 -4.59
C ARG A 113 12.56 -9.35 -5.46
N GLY A 114 12.80 -9.63 -6.74
CA GLY A 114 11.76 -9.96 -7.70
C GLY A 114 11.98 -11.35 -8.29
N CYS A 115 10.91 -12.10 -8.49
CA CYS A 115 10.93 -13.43 -9.08
C CYS A 115 9.73 -13.61 -10.02
N ASN A 116 9.91 -14.42 -11.06
CA ASN A 116 8.76 -14.91 -11.83
C ASN A 116 8.00 -15.94 -10.98
N TRP A 117 6.69 -15.90 -11.06
CA TRP A 117 5.84 -16.93 -10.50
C TRP A 117 5.92 -18.19 -11.35
N HIS A 118 6.41 -19.27 -10.76
CA HIS A 118 6.54 -20.57 -11.40
C HIS A 118 5.67 -21.64 -10.72
N GLY A 119 4.77 -21.24 -9.82
CA GLY A 119 3.94 -22.16 -9.05
C GLY A 119 4.76 -23.09 -8.13
N THR A 120 5.95 -22.66 -7.72
CA THR A 120 6.82 -23.45 -6.85
C THR A 120 6.38 -23.36 -5.39
N PHE A 121 6.89 -24.26 -4.54
CA PHE A 121 6.63 -24.19 -3.10
C PHE A 121 7.04 -22.83 -2.50
N ALA A 122 8.15 -22.24 -2.97
CA ALA A 122 8.62 -20.93 -2.51
C ALA A 122 7.62 -19.83 -2.86
N ASP A 123 7.07 -19.87 -4.08
CA ASP A 123 6.05 -18.93 -4.55
C ASP A 123 4.79 -18.98 -3.67
N PHE A 124 4.29 -20.19 -3.39
CA PHE A 124 3.16 -20.36 -2.48
C PHE A 124 3.48 -19.96 -1.04
N ALA A 125 4.72 -20.16 -0.57
CA ALA A 125 5.14 -19.72 0.76
C ALA A 125 5.17 -18.18 0.86
N HIS A 126 5.65 -17.49 -0.18
CA HIS A 126 5.62 -16.03 -0.25
C HIS A 126 4.19 -15.49 -0.28
N ALA A 127 3.31 -16.08 -1.10
CA ALA A 127 1.89 -15.71 -1.15
C ALA A 127 1.17 -15.95 0.19
N ALA A 128 1.36 -17.12 0.82
CA ALA A 128 0.74 -17.45 2.09
C ALA A 128 1.22 -16.57 3.26
N ALA A 129 2.46 -16.07 3.18
CA ALA A 129 3.00 -15.12 4.14
C ALA A 129 2.52 -13.67 3.90
N GLY A 130 1.76 -13.41 2.83
CA GLY A 130 1.44 -12.05 2.39
C GLY A 130 2.66 -11.26 1.93
N ASN A 131 3.74 -11.97 1.56
CA ASN A 131 5.01 -11.42 1.11
C ASN A 131 5.10 -11.48 -0.43
N CYS A 132 4.05 -11.01 -1.09
CA CYS A 132 3.93 -11.07 -2.54
C CYS A 132 3.30 -9.77 -3.04
N PHE A 133 4.08 -9.00 -3.79
CA PHE A 133 3.78 -7.62 -4.16
C PHE A 133 3.98 -7.40 -5.65
N ARG A 134 3.26 -6.44 -6.23
CA ARG A 134 3.37 -6.11 -7.66
C ARG A 134 4.55 -5.20 -7.96
N THR A 135 4.98 -4.40 -6.99
CA THR A 135 6.05 -3.42 -7.18
C THR A 135 7.03 -3.39 -6.00
N GLU A 136 8.26 -2.95 -6.25
CA GLU A 136 9.24 -2.73 -5.17
C GLU A 136 8.77 -1.68 -4.14
N ALA A 137 8.03 -0.67 -4.62
CA ALA A 137 7.50 0.39 -3.77
C ALA A 137 6.48 -0.14 -2.74
N GLU A 138 5.65 -1.11 -3.14
CA GLU A 138 4.73 -1.80 -2.22
C GLU A 138 5.49 -2.55 -1.12
N VAL A 139 6.57 -3.25 -1.48
CA VAL A 139 7.42 -3.96 -0.52
C VAL A 139 7.97 -2.98 0.52
N LEU A 140 8.57 -1.87 0.08
CA LEU A 140 9.17 -0.88 0.97
C LEU A 140 8.16 -0.19 1.88
N ARG A 141 6.91 -0.01 1.43
CA ARG A 141 5.83 0.56 2.24
C ARG A 141 5.35 -0.42 3.30
N TYR A 142 5.27 -1.69 2.96
CA TYR A 142 4.80 -2.73 3.88
C TYR A 142 5.89 -3.17 4.86
N LEU A 143 7.17 -2.95 4.51
CA LEU A 143 8.35 -3.35 5.29
C LEU A 143 8.29 -2.89 6.76
N PRO A 144 7.98 -1.62 7.10
CA PRO A 144 7.90 -1.21 8.51
C PRO A 144 6.82 -1.96 9.30
N GLN A 145 5.65 -2.19 8.68
CA GLN A 145 4.51 -2.84 9.33
C GLN A 145 4.77 -4.33 9.52
N LEU A 146 5.30 -4.99 8.49
CA LEU A 146 5.68 -6.41 8.53
C LEU A 146 6.83 -6.65 9.52
N MET A 147 7.83 -5.77 9.56
CA MET A 147 8.91 -5.84 10.55
C MET A 147 8.40 -5.70 11.98
N GLU A 148 7.50 -4.76 12.25
CA GLU A 148 6.92 -4.62 13.59
C GLU A 148 6.09 -5.86 13.99
N GLN A 149 5.31 -6.41 13.07
CA GLN A 149 4.58 -7.67 13.29
C GLN A 149 5.52 -8.85 13.58
N LEU A 150 6.60 -9.00 12.80
CA LEU A 150 7.60 -10.06 13.00
C LEU A 150 8.35 -9.89 14.33
N LYS A 151 8.78 -8.66 14.67
CA LYS A 151 9.41 -8.37 15.96
C LYS A 151 8.47 -8.67 17.12
N ALA A 152 7.20 -8.28 17.02
CA ALA A 152 6.19 -8.57 18.04
C ALA A 152 6.00 -10.07 18.23
N ARG A 153 5.90 -10.83 17.12
CA ARG A 153 5.78 -12.29 17.16
C ARG A 153 7.02 -12.97 17.72
N TYR A 154 8.22 -12.55 17.31
CA TYR A 154 9.48 -13.03 17.86
C TYR A 154 9.57 -12.82 19.37
N ARG A 155 9.19 -11.63 19.86
CA ARG A 155 9.16 -11.33 21.29
C ARG A 155 8.15 -12.21 22.03
N ALA A 156 6.95 -12.39 21.47
CA ALA A 156 5.91 -13.23 22.06
C ALA A 156 6.36 -14.70 22.18
N GLU A 157 6.98 -15.25 21.13
CA GLU A 157 7.49 -16.63 21.13
C GLU A 157 8.70 -16.83 22.05
N ARG A 158 9.47 -15.77 22.33
CA ARG A 158 10.64 -15.80 23.22
C ARG A 158 10.35 -15.31 24.64
N GLY A 159 9.13 -14.87 24.93
CA GLY A 159 8.77 -14.30 26.24
C GLY A 159 9.49 -12.99 26.58
N LEU A 160 9.88 -12.21 25.57
CA LEU A 160 10.58 -10.94 25.76
C LEU A 160 9.56 -9.81 25.99
N ALA A 161 9.80 -8.94 26.98
CA ALA A 161 8.98 -7.77 27.23
C ALA A 161 9.04 -6.79 26.04
N ALA A 162 7.94 -6.06 25.80
CA ALA A 162 7.95 -4.96 24.86
C ALA A 162 8.96 -3.89 25.33
N PRO A 163 9.67 -3.22 24.41
CA PRO A 163 10.53 -2.12 24.80
C PRO A 163 9.69 -1.06 25.52
N GLU A 164 10.11 -0.62 26.70
CA GLU A 164 9.57 0.59 27.32
C GLU A 164 9.73 1.73 26.31
N GLU A 165 8.65 2.49 26.07
CA GLU A 165 8.78 3.76 25.36
C GLU A 165 9.86 4.54 26.08
N ALA A 166 10.91 4.93 25.34
CA ALA A 166 11.91 5.82 25.89
C ALA A 166 11.18 7.08 26.34
N GLY A 167 11.01 7.23 27.65
CA GLY A 167 10.53 8.46 28.25
C GLY A 167 11.35 9.63 27.72
N PRO A 168 10.75 10.83 27.64
CA PRO A 168 11.41 11.99 27.04
C PRO A 168 12.81 12.10 27.62
N ALA A 169 13.81 12.15 26.73
CA ALA A 169 15.20 12.29 27.11
C ALA A 169 15.31 13.47 28.07
N ASP A 170 15.70 13.19 29.31
CA ASP A 170 15.87 14.20 30.34
C ASP A 170 17.08 15.06 29.93
N GLU A 171 16.84 16.18 29.24
CA GLU A 171 17.86 17.09 28.69
C GLU A 171 18.72 17.79 29.77
N LEU A 172 18.72 17.30 31.01
CA LEU A 172 19.38 17.93 32.14
C LEU A 172 20.63 17.18 32.67
N SER A 173 21.05 16.06 32.07
CA SER A 173 22.25 15.36 32.54
C SER A 173 23.59 15.87 31.96
N LEU A 174 23.62 17.06 31.34
CA LEU A 174 24.82 17.60 30.67
C LEU A 174 25.75 18.42 31.60
N PHE A 175 25.43 18.58 32.89
CA PHE A 175 26.14 19.50 33.79
C PHE A 175 26.68 18.91 35.10
N ASP A 176 26.89 17.59 35.18
CA ASP A 176 27.48 16.94 36.37
C ASP A 176 28.96 16.53 36.19
N GLU A 177 29.77 17.37 35.53
CA GLU A 177 31.22 17.36 35.73
C GLU A 177 31.66 18.66 36.42
N LEU A 178 31.64 18.65 37.75
CA LEU A 178 32.39 19.62 38.55
C LEU A 178 33.90 19.30 38.45
N PRO A 179 34.76 20.30 38.21
CA PRO A 179 36.20 20.08 38.22
C PRO A 179 36.65 19.70 39.63
N ARG A 180 37.41 18.61 39.74
CA ARG A 180 38.14 18.30 40.97
C ARG A 180 39.40 19.18 41.01
N ASP A 181 39.55 19.92 42.10
CA ASP A 181 40.76 20.68 42.46
C ASP A 181 42.03 19.80 42.50
#